data_AF-A0AAU3I8W6-F1
#
_entry.id   AF-A0AAU3I8W6-F1
#
_cell.length_a   1.000
_cell.length_b   1.000
_cell.length_c   1.000
_cell.angle_alpha   90.00
_cell.angle_beta   90.00
_cell.angle_gamma   90.00
#
_symmetry.space_group_name_H-M   'P 1'
#
loop_
_entity.id
_entity.type
_entity.pdbx_description
1 polymer ?
#
loop_
_entity_poly.entity_id
_entity_poly.type
_entity_poly.pdbx_seq_one_letter_code
_entity_poly.pdbx_strand_id
1 'polypeptide(L)'
;MPSVLGLLETREKMIREEVARLREEAERVQAALGEAERALQRLVDARVTVTEVLTEPPLAAAEPTPGAVAGSAVPHRVDGMAASVLAPDYQRIVEVLESDAGRAGLRCQQLAVALGLEAVPAKVQGLRSKTKRLVEQGWILQVRPGVFSALAAPAG
;
A
#
# COMPACT_ATOMS: atom_id res chain seq x y z
N MET A 1 -36.39 -12.00 -63.26
CA MET A 1 -36.27 -12.74 -61.98
C MET A 1 -34.79 -13.00 -61.73
N PRO A 2 -34.24 -12.73 -60.54
CA PRO A 2 -32.85 -13.04 -60.25
C PRO A 2 -32.63 -14.56 -60.29
N SER A 3 -31.50 -14.98 -60.87
CA SER A 3 -31.09 -16.39 -60.89
C SER A 3 -30.71 -16.85 -59.48
N VAL A 4 -30.96 -18.13 -59.17
CA VAL A 4 -30.55 -18.77 -57.91
C VAL A 4 -29.05 -18.61 -57.67
N LEU A 5 -28.24 -18.67 -58.73
CA LEU A 5 -26.80 -18.48 -58.65
C LEU A 5 -26.43 -17.07 -58.15
N GLY A 6 -27.09 -16.02 -58.66
CA GLY A 6 -26.82 -14.64 -58.25
C GLY A 6 -27.23 -14.34 -56.80
N LEU A 7 -28.28 -15.01 -56.30
CA LEU A 7 -28.65 -14.93 -54.88
C LEU A 7 -27.59 -15.59 -53.98
N LEU A 8 -27.03 -16.72 -54.42
CA LEU A 8 -25.93 -17.40 -53.71
C LEU A 8 -24.66 -16.56 -53.71
N GLU A 9 -24.26 -15.99 -54.85
CA GLU A 9 -23.09 -15.10 -54.95
C GLU A 9 -23.22 -13.87 -54.03
N THR A 10 -24.42 -13.27 -53.97
CA THR A 10 -24.68 -12.14 -53.07
C THR A 10 -24.56 -12.57 -51.60
N ARG A 11 -25.13 -13.73 -51.24
CA ARG A 11 -25.03 -14.25 -49.87
C ARG A 11 -23.60 -14.61 -49.49
N GLU A 12 -22.86 -15.22 -50.40
CA GLU A 12 -21.46 -15.57 -50.21
C GLU A 12 -20.60 -14.32 -50.02
N LYS A 13 -20.83 -13.26 -50.80
CA LYS A 13 -20.17 -11.96 -50.62
C LYS A 13 -20.44 -11.36 -49.24
N MET A 14 -21.70 -11.31 -48.80
CA MET A 14 -22.04 -10.81 -47.46
C MET A 14 -21.36 -11.63 -46.35
N ILE A 15 -21.31 -12.95 -46.49
CA ILE A 15 -20.63 -13.81 -45.51
C ILE A 15 -19.12 -13.54 -45.50
N ARG A 16 -18.48 -13.36 -46.67
CA ARG A 16 -17.05 -13.02 -46.74
C ARG A 16 -16.73 -11.68 -46.09
N GLU A 17 -17.58 -10.68 -46.30
CA GLU A 17 -17.43 -9.35 -45.68
C GLU A 17 -17.55 -9.45 -44.16
N GLU A 18 -18.53 -10.21 -43.66
CA GLU A 18 -18.68 -10.42 -42.21
C GLU A 18 -17.50 -11.20 -41.63
N VAL A 19 -17.00 -12.23 -42.33
CA VAL A 19 -15.81 -12.97 -41.92
C VAL A 19 -14.57 -12.06 -41.87
N ALA A 20 -14.40 -11.17 -42.84
CA ALA A 20 -13.30 -10.21 -42.85
C ALA A 20 -13.38 -9.26 -41.65
N ARG A 21 -14.56 -8.69 -41.40
CA ARG A 21 -14.82 -7.83 -40.24
C ARG A 21 -14.52 -8.53 -38.91
N LEU A 22 -15.00 -9.77 -38.75
CA LEU A 22 -14.78 -10.55 -37.53
C LEU A 22 -13.30 -10.87 -37.33
N ARG A 23 -12.53 -11.09 -38.40
CA ARG A 23 -11.07 -11.28 -38.31
C ARG A 23 -10.36 -10.02 -37.85
N GLU A 24 -10.70 -8.86 -38.41
CA GLU A 24 -10.14 -7.57 -37.95
C GLU A 24 -10.48 -7.29 -36.48
N GLU A 25 -11.69 -7.66 -36.04
CA GLU A 25 -12.08 -7.55 -34.64
C GLU A 25 -11.30 -8.52 -33.75
N ALA A 26 -11.12 -9.77 -34.17
CA ALA A 26 -10.33 -10.74 -33.46
C ALA A 26 -8.87 -10.27 -33.31
N GLU A 27 -8.26 -9.72 -34.35
CA GLU A 27 -6.91 -9.15 -34.30
C GLU A 27 -6.81 -7.98 -33.29
N ARG A 28 -7.79 -7.07 -33.31
CA ARG A 28 -7.86 -5.97 -32.32
C ARG A 28 -7.97 -6.49 -30.89
N VAL A 29 -8.84 -7.46 -30.65
CA VAL A 29 -9.03 -8.06 -29.31
C VAL A 29 -7.78 -8.81 -28.88
N GLN A 30 -7.13 -9.57 -29.76
CA GLN A 30 -5.88 -10.28 -29.46
C GLN A 30 -4.74 -9.31 -29.12
N ALA A 31 -4.63 -8.18 -29.83
CA ALA A 31 -3.66 -7.15 -29.52
C ALA A 31 -3.90 -6.55 -28.12
N ALA A 32 -5.15 -6.18 -27.82
CA ALA A 32 -5.54 -5.64 -26.51
C ALA A 32 -5.32 -6.66 -25.37
N LEU A 33 -5.63 -7.94 -25.62
CA LEU A 33 -5.38 -9.02 -24.67
C LEU A 33 -3.87 -9.16 -24.38
N GLY A 34 -3.04 -9.17 -25.42
CA GLY A 34 -1.58 -9.25 -25.24
C GLY A 34 -1.01 -8.05 -24.47
N GLU A 35 -1.59 -6.85 -24.62
CA GLU A 35 -1.22 -5.69 -23.80
C GLU A 35 -1.60 -5.87 -22.32
N ALA A 36 -2.81 -6.36 -22.06
CA ALA A 36 -3.28 -6.64 -20.71
C ALA A 36 -2.45 -7.74 -20.02
N GLU A 37 -2.11 -8.82 -20.74
CA GLU A 37 -1.25 -9.90 -20.25
C GLU A 37 0.16 -9.40 -19.93
N ARG A 38 0.75 -8.55 -20.78
CA ARG A 38 2.04 -7.90 -20.49
C ARG A 38 1.97 -6.99 -19.27
N ALA A 39 0.85 -6.27 -19.08
CA ALA A 39 0.66 -5.47 -17.88
C ALA A 39 0.56 -6.35 -16.62
N LEU A 40 -0.16 -7.48 -16.70
CA LEU A 40 -0.26 -8.44 -15.61
C LEU A 40 1.10 -9.06 -15.28
N GLN A 41 1.88 -9.47 -16.28
CA GLN A 41 3.21 -10.05 -16.09
C GLN A 41 4.12 -9.09 -15.33
N ARG A 42 4.14 -7.80 -15.71
CA ARG A 42 4.93 -6.78 -14.99
C ARG A 42 4.57 -6.69 -13.50
N LEU A 43 3.30 -6.86 -13.14
CA LEU A 43 2.87 -6.85 -11.74
C LEU A 43 3.29 -8.13 -11.01
N VAL A 44 3.26 -9.28 -11.69
CA VAL A 44 3.78 -10.54 -11.15
C VAL A 44 5.27 -10.42 -10.88
N ASP A 45 6.04 -9.91 -11.84
CA ASP A 45 7.48 -9.68 -11.70
C ASP A 45 7.78 -8.73 -10.53
N ALA A 46 7.05 -7.60 -10.45
CA ALA A 46 7.19 -6.65 -9.35
C ALA A 46 6.92 -7.29 -7.99
N ARG A 47 5.93 -8.19 -7.88
CA ARG A 47 5.65 -8.92 -6.64
C ARG A 47 6.78 -9.88 -6.26
N VAL A 48 7.40 -10.54 -7.25
CA VAL A 48 8.57 -11.39 -7.02
C VAL A 48 9.71 -10.54 -6.47
N THR A 49 10.04 -9.42 -7.12
CA THR A 49 11.10 -8.50 -6.66
C THR A 49 10.83 -7.97 -5.24
N VAL A 50 9.59 -7.60 -4.93
CA VAL A 50 9.22 -7.18 -3.57
C VAL A 50 9.44 -8.31 -2.56
N THR A 51 9.09 -9.55 -2.92
CA THR A 51 9.30 -10.71 -2.05
C THR A 51 10.79 -10.97 -1.81
N GLU A 52 11.62 -10.86 -2.85
CA GLU A 52 13.08 -10.99 -2.76
C GLU A 52 13.68 -9.95 -1.81
N VAL A 53 13.36 -8.66 -2.01
CA VAL A 53 13.82 -7.56 -1.15
C VAL A 53 13.39 -7.75 0.31
N LEU A 54 12.20 -8.30 0.55
CA LEU A 54 11.72 -8.59 1.90
C LEU A 54 12.37 -9.83 2.53
N THR A 55 12.95 -10.73 1.73
CA THR A 55 13.59 -11.97 2.20
C THR A 55 15.11 -11.82 2.34
N GLU A 56 15.73 -10.85 1.65
CA GLU A 56 17.14 -10.52 1.85
C GLU A 56 17.36 -9.91 3.25
N PRO A 57 18.24 -10.50 4.09
CA PRO A 57 18.62 -9.88 5.35
C PRO A 57 19.41 -8.59 5.08
N PRO A 58 19.13 -7.49 5.79
CA PRO A 58 19.71 -6.19 5.47
C PRO A 58 21.21 -6.22 5.72
N LEU A 59 21.98 -6.24 4.63
CA LEU A 59 23.41 -6.01 4.64
C LEU A 59 23.62 -4.50 4.77
N ALA A 60 23.51 -4.01 6.01
CA ALA A 60 23.90 -2.68 6.50
C ALA A 60 24.02 -1.57 5.43
N ALA A 61 22.92 -1.27 4.73
CA ALA A 61 22.78 -0.12 3.87
C ALA A 61 21.71 0.78 4.50
N ALA A 62 22.08 2.04 4.72
CA ALA A 62 21.23 3.04 5.34
C ALA A 62 19.80 3.02 4.78
N GLU A 63 18.82 2.85 5.67
CA GLU A 63 17.43 2.59 5.34
C GLU A 63 16.82 3.65 4.39
N PRO A 64 16.24 3.26 3.25
CA PRO A 64 15.31 4.10 2.52
C PRO A 64 13.99 4.13 3.30
N THR A 65 13.67 5.28 3.90
CA THR A 65 12.42 5.48 4.64
C THR A 65 11.20 5.25 3.74
N PRO A 66 10.33 4.26 4.01
CA PRO A 66 9.08 4.10 3.27
C PRO A 66 8.19 5.32 3.51
N GLY A 67 7.80 5.99 2.43
CA GLY A 67 6.81 7.06 2.46
C GLY A 67 5.48 6.53 3.01
N ALA A 68 4.89 7.32 3.91
CA ALA A 68 3.60 7.03 4.54
C ALA A 68 2.54 6.65 3.49
N VAL A 69 2.07 5.40 3.53
CA VAL A 69 0.89 4.98 2.76
C VAL A 69 -0.33 5.67 3.37
N ALA A 70 -0.90 6.61 2.63
CA ALA A 70 -2.18 7.23 2.97
C ALA A 70 -3.28 6.16 2.94
N GLY A 71 -3.82 5.80 4.11
CA GLY A 71 -5.04 4.97 4.19
C GLY A 71 -4.99 3.77 5.12
N SER A 72 -3.87 3.46 5.79
CA SER A 72 -3.90 2.41 6.82
C SER A 72 -4.78 2.87 7.98
N ALA A 73 -6.00 2.32 8.06
CA ALA A 73 -6.90 2.52 9.17
C ALA A 73 -6.23 1.98 10.45
N VAL A 74 -6.13 2.82 11.48
CA VAL A 74 -5.68 2.40 12.80
C VAL A 74 -6.92 1.83 13.51
N PRO A 75 -6.97 0.52 13.84
CA PRO A 75 -8.11 -0.05 14.54
C PRO A 75 -8.24 0.56 15.94
N HIS A 76 -9.44 0.59 16.52
CA HIS A 76 -9.62 0.97 17.92
C HIS A 76 -8.96 -0.06 18.83
N ARG A 77 -8.17 0.38 19.82
CA ARG A 77 -7.52 -0.54 20.78
C ARG A 77 -8.56 -1.19 21.68
N VAL A 78 -8.42 -2.50 21.89
CA VAL A 78 -9.15 -3.27 22.90
C VAL A 78 -8.11 -3.88 23.85
N ASP A 79 -8.48 -4.10 25.12
CA ASP A 79 -7.58 -4.71 26.10
C ASP A 79 -7.05 -6.07 25.62
N GLY A 80 -5.75 -6.29 25.81
CA GLY A 80 -5.05 -7.50 25.32
C GLY A 80 -4.57 -7.45 23.86
N MET A 81 -4.85 -6.37 23.12
CA MET A 81 -4.37 -6.21 21.74
C MET A 81 -2.91 -5.74 21.70
N ALA A 82 -2.05 -6.46 20.99
CA ALA A 82 -0.64 -6.13 20.80
C ALA A 82 -0.44 -5.11 19.67
N ALA A 83 0.61 -4.29 19.76
CA ALA A 83 0.95 -3.29 18.73
C ALA A 83 1.14 -3.92 17.33
N SER A 84 1.51 -5.20 17.24
CA SER A 84 1.70 -5.96 15.98
C SER A 84 0.50 -5.97 15.01
N VAL A 85 -0.71 -5.61 15.43
CA VAL A 85 -1.88 -5.47 14.53
C VAL A 85 -1.89 -4.15 13.77
N LEU A 86 -1.11 -3.16 14.20
CA LEU A 86 -0.97 -1.87 13.55
C LEU A 86 -0.13 -2.01 12.28
N ALA A 87 -0.23 -1.08 11.32
CA ALA A 87 0.75 -1.05 10.23
C ALA A 87 2.16 -0.72 10.76
N PRO A 88 3.23 -1.16 10.08
CA PRO A 88 4.61 -1.07 10.59
C PRO A 88 5.04 0.33 11.04
N ASP A 89 4.59 1.36 10.33
CA ASP A 89 4.85 2.76 10.67
C ASP A 89 4.28 3.18 12.04
N TYR A 90 3.13 2.62 12.42
CA TYR A 90 2.51 2.90 13.72
C TYR A 90 3.08 1.99 14.81
N GLN A 91 3.45 0.75 14.50
CA GLN A 91 4.15 -0.16 15.42
C GLN A 91 5.43 0.48 15.95
N ARG A 92 6.29 0.97 15.05
CA ARG A 92 7.55 1.63 15.41
C ARG A 92 7.35 2.83 16.34
N ILE A 93 6.27 3.60 16.16
CA ILE A 93 5.94 4.73 17.03
C ILE A 93 5.61 4.24 18.45
N VAL A 94 4.81 3.18 18.57
CA VAL A 94 4.44 2.59 19.86
C VAL A 94 5.67 1.98 20.54
N GLU A 95 6.49 1.23 19.82
CA GLU A 95 7.73 0.62 20.34
C GLU A 95 8.70 1.67 20.91
N VAL A 96 8.93 2.78 20.20
CA VAL A 96 9.76 3.88 20.70
C VAL A 96 9.18 4.47 21.98
N LEU A 97 7.86 4.58 22.08
CA LEU A 97 7.19 5.09 23.28
C LEU A 97 7.22 4.10 24.45
N GLU A 98 7.25 2.80 24.17
CA GLU A 98 7.39 1.72 25.17
C GLU A 98 8.83 1.53 25.66
N SER A 99 9.82 2.01 24.90
CA SER A 99 11.22 2.02 25.31
C SER A 99 11.47 2.87 26.57
N ASP A 100 12.61 2.66 27.24
CA ASP A 100 12.99 3.47 28.41
C ASP A 100 13.12 4.97 28.08
N ALA A 101 13.50 5.32 26.85
CA ALA A 101 13.52 6.70 26.38
C ALA A 101 12.11 7.30 26.24
N GLY A 102 11.11 6.46 25.97
CA GLY A 102 9.70 6.82 25.82
C GLY A 102 8.94 6.98 27.13
N ARG A 103 9.44 6.41 28.24
CA ARG A 103 8.76 6.33 29.55
C ARG A 103 8.35 7.68 30.12
N ALA A 104 9.14 8.74 29.91
CA ALA A 104 8.84 10.10 30.37
C ALA A 104 7.90 10.88 29.42
N GLY A 105 7.54 10.27 28.29
CA GLY A 105 6.83 10.90 27.18
C GLY A 105 7.76 11.67 26.24
N LEU A 106 7.46 11.61 24.95
CA LEU A 106 8.26 12.21 23.88
C LEU A 106 7.46 13.22 23.06
N ARG A 107 8.13 14.31 22.65
CA ARG A 107 7.60 15.24 21.63
C ARG A 107 7.77 14.65 20.24
N CYS A 108 6.95 15.10 19.28
CA CYS A 108 7.08 14.67 17.88
C CYS A 108 8.50 14.84 17.30
N GLN A 109 9.22 15.89 17.69
CA GLN A 109 10.61 16.07 17.23
C GLN A 109 11.55 15.00 17.81
N GLN A 110 11.38 14.65 19.10
CA GLN A 110 12.18 13.61 19.75
C GLN A 110 11.83 12.23 19.21
N LEU A 111 10.54 11.97 18.94
CA LEU A 111 10.09 10.76 18.27
C LEU A 111 10.67 10.65 16.86
N ALA A 112 10.71 11.75 16.09
CA ALA A 112 11.33 11.74 14.77
C ALA A 112 12.80 11.32 14.84
N VAL A 113 13.57 11.90 15.77
CA VAL A 113 14.97 11.53 15.99
C VAL A 113 15.12 10.06 16.43
N ALA A 114 14.28 9.60 17.36
CA ALA A 114 14.32 8.21 17.85
C ALA A 114 13.91 7.19 16.76
N LEU A 115 13.08 7.60 15.80
CA LEU A 115 12.71 6.80 14.63
C LEU A 115 13.73 6.90 13.48
N GLY A 116 14.87 7.58 13.66
CA GLY A 116 15.88 7.78 12.62
C GLY A 116 15.42 8.71 11.50
N LEU A 117 14.35 9.48 11.70
CA LEU A 117 13.83 10.46 10.75
C LEU A 117 14.56 11.79 10.90
N GLU A 118 14.77 12.47 9.77
CA GLU A 118 15.24 13.85 9.77
C GLU A 118 14.22 14.76 10.47
N ALA A 119 14.68 15.58 11.42
CA ALA A 119 13.84 16.46 12.24
C ALA A 119 13.36 17.73 11.51
N VAL A 120 12.96 17.60 10.24
CA VAL A 120 12.43 18.69 9.40
C VAL A 120 10.93 18.89 9.62
N PRO A 121 10.40 20.12 9.46
CA PRO A 121 9.00 20.44 9.75
C PRO A 121 7.97 19.51 9.09
N ALA A 122 8.19 19.12 7.84
CA ALA A 122 7.29 18.24 7.10
C ALA A 122 7.17 16.84 7.74
N LYS A 123 8.30 16.25 8.17
CA LYS A 123 8.32 14.93 8.81
C LYS A 123 7.71 14.99 10.21
N VAL A 124 8.02 16.05 10.96
CA VAL A 124 7.44 16.29 12.29
C VAL A 124 5.93 16.48 12.22
N GLN A 125 5.43 17.20 11.22
CA GLN A 125 3.99 17.37 11.00
C GLN A 125 3.30 16.04 10.63
N GLY A 126 3.91 15.25 9.74
CA GLY A 126 3.40 13.92 9.39
C GLY A 126 3.31 13.00 10.61
N LEU A 127 4.32 13.04 11.48
CA LEU A 127 4.35 12.27 12.71
C LEU A 127 3.30 12.75 13.71
N ARG A 128 3.07 14.07 13.82
CA ARG A 128 2.00 14.64 14.65
C ARG A 128 0.62 14.13 14.24
N SER A 129 0.34 14.03 12.94
CA SER A 129 -0.92 13.45 12.46
C SER A 129 -1.04 11.97 12.80
N LYS A 130 0.06 11.20 12.71
CA LYS A 130 0.08 9.78 13.09
C LYS A 130 -0.13 9.56 14.59
N THR A 131 0.57 10.31 15.45
CA THR A 131 0.42 10.20 16.91
C THR A 131 -0.97 10.63 17.36
N LYS A 132 -1.55 11.68 16.76
CA LYS A 132 -2.94 12.09 17.06
C LYS A 132 -3.93 10.96 16.77
N ARG A 133 -3.80 10.28 15.63
CA ARG A 133 -4.64 9.12 15.29
C ARG A 133 -4.47 7.98 16.28
N LEU A 134 -3.24 7.67 16.69
CA LEU A 134 -2.99 6.65 17.72
C LEU A 134 -3.63 7.02 19.07
N VAL A 135 -3.61 8.30 19.45
CA VAL A 135 -4.32 8.77 20.65
C VAL A 135 -5.84 8.61 20.50
N GLU A 136 -6.41 9.04 19.38
CA GLU A 136 -7.85 8.95 19.10
C GLU A 136 -8.34 7.49 19.09
N GLN A 137 -7.50 6.55 18.64
CA GLN A 137 -7.81 5.11 18.63
C GLN A 137 -7.35 4.38 19.90
N GLY A 138 -6.89 5.11 20.92
CA GLY A 138 -6.55 4.56 22.22
C GLY A 138 -5.27 3.72 22.25
N TRP A 139 -4.32 3.90 21.34
CA TRP A 139 -3.05 3.16 21.32
C TRP A 139 -1.96 3.77 22.18
N ILE A 140 -1.95 5.09 22.33
CA ILE A 140 -0.97 5.86 23.10
C ILE A 140 -1.68 6.98 23.86
N LEU A 141 -1.01 7.55 24.86
CA LEU A 141 -1.55 8.65 25.66
C LEU A 141 -0.89 9.98 25.28
N GLN A 142 -1.68 11.05 25.20
CA GLN A 142 -1.15 12.40 25.21
C GLN A 142 -1.10 12.92 26.65
N VAL A 143 0.10 12.92 27.25
CA VAL A 143 0.28 13.32 28.66
C VAL A 143 0.11 14.83 28.83
N ARG A 144 0.57 15.61 27.85
CA ARG A 144 0.42 17.08 27.75
C ARG A 144 0.37 17.48 26.27
N PRO A 145 -0.05 18.70 25.92
CA PRO A 145 -0.08 19.14 24.53
C PRO A 145 1.26 18.91 23.82
N GLY A 146 1.25 18.02 22.82
CA GLY A 146 2.43 17.67 22.03
C GLY A 146 3.43 16.69 22.66
N VAL A 147 3.14 16.11 23.83
CA VAL A 147 3.94 15.07 24.49
C VAL A 147 3.13 13.78 24.57
N PHE A 148 3.66 12.70 24.01
CA PHE A 148 2.99 11.40 23.91
C PHE A 148 3.76 10.33 24.69
N SER A 149 3.06 9.39 25.31
CA SER A 149 3.64 8.27 26.05
C SER A 149 2.92 6.97 25.68
N ALA A 150 3.57 5.83 25.90
CA ALA A 150 2.91 4.54 25.82
C ALA A 150 1.77 4.44 26.83
N LEU A 151 0.78 3.60 26.54
CA LEU A 151 -0.17 3.17 27.56
C LEU A 151 0.61 2.35 28.59
N ALA A 152 0.43 2.65 29.88
CA ALA A 152 1.00 1.82 30.93
C ALA A 152 0.53 0.38 30.69
N ALA A 153 1.47 -0.57 30.54
CA ALA A 153 1.10 -1.98 30.54
C ALA A 153 0.31 -2.25 31.83
N PRO A 154 -0.81 -3.00 31.79
CA PRO A 154 -1.41 -3.48 33.02
C PRO A 154 -0.31 -4.24 33.76
N ALA A 155 0.00 -3.81 34.97
CA ALA A 155 0.85 -4.58 35.88
C ALA A 155 0.12 -5.90 36.13
N GLY A 156 0.55 -6.95 35.44
CA GLY A 156 0.22 -8.34 35.73
C GLY A 156 1.26 -8.91 36.67
#